data_AF-A0A838R512-F1
#
_entry.id   AF-A0A838R512-F1
#
_cell.length_a   1.000
_cell.length_b   1.000
_cell.length_c   1.000
_cell.angle_alpha   90.00
_cell.angle_beta   90.00
_cell.angle_gamma   90.00
#
_symmetry.space_group_name_H-M   'P 1'
#
loop_
_entity.id
_entity.type
_entity.pdbx_description
1 polymer ?
#
loop_
_entity_poly.entity_id
_entity_poly.type
_entity_poly.pdbx_seq_one_letter_code
_entity_poly.pdbx_strand_id
1 'polypeptide(L)'
;MVIADWLDRHTSRAPAALRMRVREYTMSAASRDSPAATLAEAGRRALERVVAHPGDRSVALDLLAADALVTLALLAQAQDHPERLGEFAAGVLRAGGPARD
;
A
#
# COMPACT_ATOMS: atom_id res chain seq x y z
N MET A 1 -1.92 -16.30 9.17
CA MET A 1 -0.65 -15.94 8.52
C MET A 1 -0.37 -14.49 8.80
N VAL A 2 0.82 -14.15 9.28
CA VAL A 2 1.16 -12.75 9.62
C VAL A 2 1.45 -11.98 8.34
N ILE A 3 0.96 -10.74 8.23
CA ILE A 3 1.12 -9.88 7.04
C ILE A 3 2.60 -9.69 6.64
N ALA A 4 3.51 -9.69 7.62
CA ALA A 4 4.95 -9.61 7.40
C ALA A 4 5.49 -10.80 6.58
N ASP A 5 5.14 -12.03 6.96
CA ASP A 5 5.59 -13.23 6.24
C ASP A 5 5.01 -13.30 4.82
N TRP A 6 3.78 -12.79 4.63
CA TRP A 6 3.18 -12.69 3.32
C TRP A 6 3.90 -11.65 2.45
N LEU A 7 4.23 -10.48 3.00
CA LEU A 7 5.00 -9.44 2.33
C LEU A 7 6.39 -9.92 1.91
N ASP A 8 7.10 -10.61 2.80
CA ASP A 8 8.45 -11.10 2.50
C ASP A 8 8.45 -12.06 1.31
N ARG A 9 7.45 -12.94 1.23
CA ARG A 9 7.28 -13.85 0.07
C ARG A 9 6.96 -13.08 -1.21
N HIS A 10 6.02 -12.15 -1.16
CA HIS A 10 5.53 -11.42 -2.35
C HIS A 10 6.46 -10.29 -2.80
N THR A 11 7.42 -9.89 -1.98
CA THR A 11 8.40 -8.84 -2.32
C THR A 11 9.82 -9.37 -2.45
N SER A 12 10.06 -10.67 -2.27
CA SER A 12 11.39 -11.30 -2.24
C SER A 12 12.33 -10.91 -3.39
N ARG A 13 11.79 -10.66 -4.59
CA ARG A 13 12.56 -10.27 -5.79
C ARG A 13 12.74 -8.76 -5.98
N ALA A 14 12.09 -7.92 -5.18
CA ALA A 14 12.21 -6.48 -5.26
C ALA A 14 13.54 -5.98 -4.66
N PRO A 15 14.06 -4.82 -5.11
CA PRO A 15 15.24 -4.19 -4.53
C PRO A 15 15.08 -3.98 -3.01
N ALA A 16 16.16 -4.23 -2.25
CA ALA A 16 16.11 -4.22 -0.78
C ALA A 16 15.58 -2.91 -0.18
N ALA A 17 15.97 -1.77 -0.76
CA ALA A 17 15.50 -0.45 -0.33
C ALA A 17 13.97 -0.31 -0.45
N LEU A 18 13.37 -0.80 -1.54
CA LEU A 18 11.93 -0.77 -1.74
C LEU A 18 11.21 -1.72 -0.76
N ARG A 19 11.73 -2.93 -0.57
CA ARG A 19 11.16 -3.90 0.41
C ARG A 19 11.12 -3.32 1.81
N MET A 20 12.23 -2.71 2.25
CA MET A 20 12.33 -2.07 3.55
C MET A 20 11.30 -0.95 3.68
N ARG A 21 11.16 -0.11 2.66
CA ARG A 21 10.20 1.00 2.66
C ARG A 21 8.74 0.53 2.72
N VAL A 22 8.38 -0.48 1.94
CA VAL A 22 7.05 -1.12 1.98
C VAL A 22 6.75 -1.67 3.38
N ARG A 23 7.74 -2.31 4.01
CA ARG A 23 7.61 -2.84 5.38
C ARG A 23 7.45 -1.73 6.42
N GLU A 24 8.22 -0.64 6.32
CA GLU A 24 8.10 0.53 7.20
C GLU A 24 6.69 1.11 7.20
N TYR A 25 6.11 1.35 6.02
CA TYR A 25 4.74 1.86 5.91
C TYR A 25 3.70 0.86 6.43
N THR A 26 3.87 -0.43 6.15
CA THR A 26 2.93 -1.45 6.60
C THR A 26 2.94 -1.60 8.12
N MET A 27 4.11 -1.56 8.76
CA MET A 27 4.23 -1.64 10.23
C MET A 27 3.76 -0.38 10.94
N SER A 28 3.83 0.78 10.27
CA SER A 28 3.36 2.05 10.81
C SER A 28 1.86 2.26 10.60
N ALA A 29 1.23 1.51 9.70
CA ALA A 29 -0.20 1.59 9.42
C ALA A 29 -1.02 1.03 10.59
N ALA A 30 -2.16 1.67 10.87
CA ALA A 30 -3.14 1.09 11.77
C ALA A 30 -3.64 -0.23 11.17
N SER A 31 -3.63 -1.29 11.97
CA SER A 31 -4.20 -2.57 11.54
C SER A 31 -5.68 -2.37 11.18
N ARG A 32 -6.07 -2.87 10.02
CA ARG A 32 -7.46 -2.89 9.54
C ARG A 32 -8.03 -4.30 9.64
N ASP A 33 -9.32 -4.42 9.37
CA ASP A 33 -10.06 -5.68 9.41
C ASP A 33 -9.53 -6.75 8.43
N SER A 34 -8.75 -6.33 7.42
CA SER A 34 -8.08 -7.25 6.49
C SER A 34 -6.64 -6.85 6.15
N PRO A 35 -5.79 -7.80 5.74
CA PRO A 35 -4.45 -7.51 5.22
C PRO A 35 -4.49 -6.56 4.01
N ALA A 36 -5.43 -6.79 3.09
CA ALA A 36 -5.62 -5.93 1.91
C ALA A 36 -5.93 -4.48 2.32
N ALA A 37 -6.84 -4.28 3.28
CA ALA A 37 -7.17 -2.94 3.79
C ALA A 37 -5.99 -2.29 4.53
N THR A 38 -5.19 -3.07 5.26
CA THR A 38 -3.99 -2.58 5.94
C THR A 38 -2.94 -2.10 4.93
N LEU A 39 -2.71 -2.84 3.85
CA LEU A 39 -1.79 -2.47 2.78
C LEU A 39 -2.28 -1.23 2.01
N ALA A 40 -3.58 -1.14 1.73
CA ALA A 40 -4.16 0.04 1.09
C ALA A 40 -3.99 1.30 1.95
N GLU A 41 -4.22 1.20 3.26
CA GLU A 41 -3.99 2.30 4.21
C GLU A 41 -2.50 2.70 4.26
N ALA A 42 -1.58 1.73 4.27
CA ALA A 42 -0.15 1.99 4.22
C ALA A 42 0.24 2.73 2.93
N GLY A 43 -0.29 2.32 1.78
CA GLY A 43 -0.08 2.97 0.49
C GLY A 43 -0.61 4.40 0.47
N ARG A 44 -1.80 4.62 1.04
CA ARG A 44 -2.41 5.95 1.21
C ARG A 44 -1.49 6.89 1.99
N ARG A 45 -0.96 6.44 3.13
CA ARG A 45 -0.02 7.24 3.96
C ARG A 45 1.29 7.54 3.24
N ALA A 46 1.83 6.59 2.47
CA ALA A 46 3.01 6.83 1.65
C ALA A 46 2.74 7.92 0.60
N LEU A 47 1.57 7.89 -0.04
CA LEU A 47 1.16 8.89 -1.01
C LEU A 47 0.94 10.27 -0.38
N GLU A 48 0.32 10.35 0.80
CA GLU A 48 0.18 11.60 1.57
C GLU A 48 1.54 12.26 1.82
N ARG A 49 2.56 11.47 2.17
CA ARG A 49 3.93 11.99 2.36
C ARG A 49 4.50 12.56 1.06
N VAL A 50 4.30 11.88 -0.07
CA VAL A 50 4.76 12.36 -1.39
C VAL A 50 4.08 13.67 -1.75
N VAL A 51 2.76 13.77 -1.56
CA VAL A 51 1.97 14.98 -1.84
C VAL A 51 2.42 16.15 -0.96
N ALA A 52 2.78 15.90 0.30
CA ALA A 52 3.27 16.93 1.22
C ALA A 52 4.67 17.47 0.87
N HIS A 53 5.44 16.81 0.00
CA HIS A 53 6.80 17.20 -0.38
C HIS A 53 6.98 17.28 -1.91
N PRO A 54 6.24 18.18 -2.59
CA PRO A 54 6.27 18.26 -4.05
C PRO A 54 7.65 18.68 -4.55
N GLY A 55 8.17 17.98 -5.56
CA GLY A 55 9.44 18.30 -6.21
C GLY A 55 10.71 17.81 -5.50
N ASP A 56 10.57 17.19 -4.32
CA ASP A 56 11.70 16.57 -3.63
C ASP A 56 12.00 15.18 -4.22
N ARG A 57 13.25 14.94 -4.63
CA ARG A 57 13.68 13.61 -5.11
C ARG A 57 13.76 12.60 -3.97
N SER A 58 13.83 13.05 -2.72
CA SER A 58 13.91 12.18 -1.54
C SER A 58 12.66 11.30 -1.37
N VAL A 59 11.50 11.74 -1.89
CA VAL A 59 10.22 11.00 -1.82
C VAL A 59 9.97 10.06 -3.01
N ALA A 60 10.90 9.96 -3.96
CA ALA A 60 10.74 9.05 -5.10
C ALA A 60 10.58 7.58 -4.66
N LEU A 61 11.31 7.17 -3.61
CA LEU A 61 11.16 5.84 -3.04
C LEU A 61 9.82 5.67 -2.30
N ASP A 62 9.29 6.74 -1.72
CA ASP A 62 7.96 6.75 -1.07
C ASP A 62 6.84 6.58 -2.10
N LEU A 63 6.97 7.21 -3.28
CA LEU A 63 6.03 7.02 -4.38
C LEU A 63 6.03 5.58 -4.91
N LEU A 64 7.22 4.99 -5.10
CA LEU A 64 7.33 3.59 -5.49
C LEU A 64 6.79 2.65 -4.41
N ALA A 65 6.98 2.97 -3.13
CA ALA A 65 6.39 2.20 -2.04
C ALA A 65 4.86 2.30 -2.04
N ALA A 66 4.30 3.48 -2.30
CA ALA A 66 2.84 3.67 -2.41
C ALA A 66 2.24 2.80 -3.53
N ASP A 67 2.84 2.83 -4.72
CA ASP A 67 2.42 2.00 -5.86
C ASP A 67 2.49 0.50 -5.54
N ALA A 68 3.60 0.05 -4.95
CA ALA A 68 3.77 -1.34 -4.55
C ALA A 68 2.74 -1.77 -3.50
N LEU A 69 2.46 -0.92 -2.50
CA LEU A 69 1.49 -1.20 -1.44
C LEU A 69 0.06 -1.33 -1.99
N VAL A 70 -0.35 -0.44 -2.90
CA VAL A 70 -1.66 -0.53 -3.56
C VAL A 70 -1.72 -1.80 -4.41
N THR A 71 -0.69 -2.10 -5.19
CA THR A 71 -0.63 -3.33 -6.00
C THR A 71 -0.73 -4.59 -5.12
N LEU A 72 -0.01 -4.63 -4.00
CA LEU A 72 -0.05 -5.74 -3.06
C LEU A 72 -1.39 -5.85 -2.33
N ALA A 73 -2.06 -4.72 -2.03
CA ALA A 73 -3.40 -4.71 -1.47
C ALA A 73 -4.41 -5.35 -2.43
N LEU A 74 -4.34 -4.98 -3.72
CA LEU A 74 -5.17 -5.58 -4.77
C LEU A 74 -4.89 -7.07 -4.94
N LEU A 75 -3.62 -7.48 -4.92
CA LEU A 75 -3.23 -8.89 -4.99
C LEU A 75 -3.76 -9.68 -3.79
N ALA A 76 -3.61 -9.16 -2.57
CA ALA A 76 -4.12 -9.80 -1.37
C ALA A 76 -5.65 -9.96 -1.42
N GLN A 77 -6.37 -8.93 -1.88
CA GLN A 77 -7.81 -9.02 -2.08
C GLN A 77 -8.18 -10.06 -3.14
N ALA A 78 -7.46 -10.10 -4.27
CA ALA A 78 -7.72 -11.05 -5.35
C ALA A 78 -7.46 -12.51 -4.94
N GLN A 79 -6.53 -12.75 -4.03
CA GLN A 79 -6.23 -14.08 -3.51
C GLN A 79 -7.30 -14.60 -2.54
N ASP A 80 -7.90 -13.71 -1.74
CA ASP A 80 -8.85 -14.09 -0.67
C ASP A 80 -10.31 -14.04 -1.14
N HIS A 81 -10.65 -12.98 -1.87
CA HIS A 81 -12.02 -12.64 -2.29
C HIS A 81 -12.02 -11.99 -3.68
N PRO A 82 -11.68 -12.75 -4.74
CA PRO A 82 -11.58 -12.23 -6.11
C PRO A 82 -12.88 -11.60 -6.61
N GLU A 83 -14.03 -12.13 -6.21
CA GLU A 83 -15.36 -11.62 -6.57
C GLU A 83 -15.62 -10.19 -6.04
N ARG A 84 -14.91 -9.78 -4.98
CA ARG A 84 -15.02 -8.45 -4.38
C ARG A 84 -13.92 -7.49 -4.80
N LEU A 85 -12.99 -7.91 -5.67
CA LEU A 85 -11.85 -7.09 -6.08
C LEU A 85 -12.27 -5.75 -6.69
N GLY A 86 -13.32 -5.73 -7.52
CA GLY A 86 -13.82 -4.50 -8.13
C GLY A 86 -14.35 -3.50 -7.10
N GLU A 87 -15.12 -3.98 -6.11
CA GLU A 87 -15.63 -3.14 -5.02
C GLU A 87 -14.48 -2.57 -4.17
N PHE A 88 -13.51 -3.43 -3.84
CA PHE A 88 -12.34 -3.04 -3.07
C PHE A 88 -11.50 -1.98 -3.80
N ALA A 89 -11.19 -2.20 -5.08
CA ALA A 89 -10.41 -1.25 -5.89
C ALA A 89 -11.11 0.12 -5.99
N ALA A 90 -12.43 0.14 -6.18
CA ALA A 90 -13.22 1.37 -6.15
C ALA A 90 -13.18 2.06 -4.78
N GLY A 91 -13.13 1.30 -3.68
CA GLY A 91 -12.91 1.81 -2.34
C GLY A 91 -11.54 2.50 -2.18
N VAL A 92 -10.47 1.86 -2.65
CA VAL A 92 -9.11 2.40 -2.61
C VAL A 92 -9.01 3.72 -3.39
N LEU A 93 -9.61 3.79 -4.59
CA LEU A 93 -9.62 5.02 -5.39
C LEU A 93 -10.37 6.17 -4.70
N ARG A 94 -11.52 5.89 -4.06
CA ARG A 94 -12.27 6.92 -3.33
C ARG A 94 -11.53 7.45 -2.12
N ALA A 95 -10.80 6.59 -1.40
CA ALA A 95 -10.00 6.97 -0.25
C ALA A 95 -8.76 7.83 -0.62
N GLY A 96 -8.32 7.78 -1.89
CA GLY A 96 -7.21 8.58 -2.41
C GLY A 96 -7.61 9.87 -3.12
N GLY A 97 -8.91 10.14 -3.30
CA GLY A 97 -9.39 11.40 -3.86
C GLY A 97 -9.17 12.56 -2.90
N PRO A 98 -8.98 13.81 -3.38
CA PRO A 98 -8.97 14.97 -2.50
C PRO A 98 -10.29 15.03 -1.72
N ALA A 99 -10.22 15.36 -0.43
CA ALA A 99 -11.41 15.70 0.35
C ALA A 99 -12.17 16.76 -0.45
N ARG A 100 -13.40 16.44 -0.86
CA ARG A 100 -14.27 17.43 -1.48
C ARG A 100 -14.79 18.31 -0.36
N ASP A 101 -14.29 19.54 -0.30
CA ASP A 101 -14.88 20.64 0.47
C ASP A 101 -16.30 20.95 -0.03
#